data_AF-A0A645BFY0-F1
#
_entry.id   AF-A0A645BFY0-F1
#
_cell.length_a   1.000
_cell.length_b   1.000
_cell.length_c   1.000
_cell.angle_alpha   90.00
_cell.angle_beta   90.00
_cell.angle_gamma   90.00
#
_symmetry.space_group_name_H-M   'P 1'
#
loop_
_entity.id
_entity.type
_entity.pdbx_description
1 polymer ?
#
loop_
_entity_poly.entity_id
_entity_poly.type
_entity_poly.pdbx_seq_one_letter_code
_entity_poly.pdbx_strand_id
1 'polypeptide(L)'
;MDTGLIEAADDLGATKYIVFRKIILPLSMPGVISGIIMVFMPAVSTFIIPQLLGGNKSMMIGNLVEKMFILNGDWNFGSAISIIMMIIILISMSIMNKFDVDKEGGARLW
;
A
#
# COMPACT_ATOMS: atom_id res chain seq x y z
N MET A 1 -6.35 13.69 -18.49
CA MET A 1 -7.77 13.39 -18.82
C MET A 1 -8.15 14.31 -19.96
N ASP A 2 -8.64 13.78 -21.08
CA ASP A 2 -9.02 14.59 -22.25
C ASP A 2 -10.43 15.15 -22.05
N THR A 3 -10.59 16.47 -22.12
CA THR A 3 -11.86 17.18 -21.94
C THR A 3 -12.88 16.83 -23.03
N GLY A 4 -12.41 16.45 -24.23
CA GLY A 4 -13.28 16.09 -25.35
C GLY A 4 -14.13 14.84 -25.09
N LEU A 5 -13.69 13.93 -24.21
CA LEU A 5 -14.47 12.76 -23.80
C LEU A 5 -15.67 13.12 -22.91
N ILE A 6 -15.57 14.23 -22.17
CA ILE A 6 -16.65 14.70 -21.30
C ILE A 6 -17.66 15.49 -22.13
N GLU A 7 -17.19 16.37 -23.02
CA GLU A 7 -18.04 17.13 -23.94
C GLU A 7 -18.84 16.21 -24.88
N ALA A 8 -18.20 15.19 -25.47
CA ALA A 8 -18.90 14.22 -26.32
C ALA A 8 -19.94 13.38 -25.56
N ALA A 9 -19.75 13.14 -24.26
CA ALA A 9 -20.71 12.41 -23.44
C ALA A 9 -21.91 13.29 -23.05
N ASP A 10 -21.67 14.58 -22.80
CA ASP A 10 -22.73 15.56 -22.55
C ASP A 10 -23.57 15.79 -23.83
N ASP A 11 -22.92 15.84 -25.00
CA ASP A 11 -23.57 15.91 -26.31
C ASP A 11 -24.46 14.67 -26.60
N LEU A 12 -24.09 13.49 -26.09
CA LEU A 12 -24.90 12.27 -26.18
C LEU A 12 -26.05 12.22 -25.14
N GLY A 13 -26.23 13.27 -24.33
CA GLY A 13 -27.26 13.35 -23.30
C GLY A 13 -26.96 12.54 -22.04
N ALA A 14 -25.68 12.19 -21.78
CA ALA A 14 -25.31 11.45 -20.59
C ALA A 14 -25.38 12.34 -19.34
N THR A 15 -26.14 11.93 -18.32
CA THR A 15 -26.16 12.63 -17.03
C THR A 15 -24.78 12.58 -16.36
N LYS A 16 -24.42 13.61 -15.57
CA LYS A 16 -23.14 13.71 -14.82
C LYS A 16 -22.76 12.44 -14.05
N TYR A 17 -23.74 11.70 -13.51
CA TYR A 17 -23.51 10.41 -12.85
C TYR A 17 -22.98 9.32 -13.80
N ILE A 18 -23.51 9.27 -15.02
CA ILE A 18 -23.10 8.32 -16.08
C ILE A 18 -21.68 8.67 -16.54
N VAL A 19 -21.40 9.95 -16.80
CA VAL A 19 -20.06 10.43 -17.17
C VAL A 19 -19.04 10.06 -16.10
N PHE A 20 -19.35 10.28 -14.83
CA PHE A 20 -18.45 9.92 -13.73
C PHE A 20 -18.15 8.42 -13.70
N ARG A 21 -19.19 7.57 -13.66
CA ARG A 21 -19.00 6.12 -13.47
C ARG A 21 -18.39 5.43 -14.69
N LYS A 22 -18.70 5.90 -15.90
CA LYS A 22 -18.36 5.21 -17.16
C LYS A 22 -17.11 5.78 -17.85
N ILE A 23 -16.73 7.03 -17.55
CA ILE A 23 -15.60 7.72 -18.17
C ILE A 23 -14.56 8.06 -17.09
N ILE A 24 -14.90 8.93 -16.13
CA ILE A 24 -13.93 9.48 -15.17
C ILE A 24 -13.35 8.39 -14.26
N LEU A 25 -14.20 7.53 -13.69
CA LEU A 25 -13.78 6.47 -12.78
C LEU A 25 -12.83 5.47 -13.45
N PRO A 26 -13.16 4.82 -14.59
CA PRO A 26 -12.25 3.88 -15.23
C PRO A 26 -10.96 4.54 -15.74
N LEU A 27 -11.02 5.78 -16.26
CA LEU A 27 -9.82 6.52 -16.69
C LEU A 27 -8.91 6.90 -15.50
N SER A 28 -9.48 7.09 -14.31
CA SER A 28 -8.73 7.42 -13.09
C SER A 28 -8.26 6.19 -12.32
N MET A 29 -8.81 4.99 -12.57
CA MET A 29 -8.40 3.74 -11.90
C MET A 29 -6.89 3.47 -11.87
N PRO A 30 -6.10 3.65 -12.96
CA PRO A 30 -4.65 3.45 -12.88
C PRO A 30 -3.98 4.40 -11.87
N GLY A 31 -4.45 5.65 -11.77
CA GLY A 31 -3.96 6.62 -10.77
C GLY A 31 -4.41 6.28 -9.34
N VAL A 32 -5.66 5.83 -9.17
CA VAL A 32 -6.18 5.40 -7.86
C VAL A 32 -5.38 4.21 -7.32
N ILE A 33 -5.07 3.22 -8.16
CA ILE A 33 -4.28 2.06 -7.78
C ILE A 33 -2.87 2.48 -7.38
N SER A 34 -2.23 3.37 -8.15
CA SER A 34 -0.92 3.94 -7.79
C SER A 34 -0.96 4.67 -6.45
N GLY A 35 -1.99 5.47 -6.19
CA GLY A 35 -2.18 6.15 -4.90
C GLY A 35 -2.37 5.19 -3.73
N ILE A 36 -3.13 4.10 -3.92
CA ILE A 36 -3.29 3.05 -2.90
C ILE A 36 -1.94 2.41 -2.57
N ILE A 37 -1.15 2.06 -3.59
CA ILE A 37 0.19 1.47 -3.40
C ILE A 37 1.12 2.45 -2.65
N MET A 38 1.09 3.72 -3.04
CA MET A 38 1.91 4.78 -2.44
C MET A 38 1.63 5.00 -0.95
N VAL A 39 0.38 4.79 -0.50
CA VAL A 39 -0.01 4.90 0.92
C VAL A 39 0.17 3.57 1.66
N PHE A 40 -0.03 2.43 0.99
CA PHE A 40 0.09 1.11 1.60
C PHE A 40 1.53 0.79 2.03
N MET A 41 2.52 1.14 1.20
CA MET A 41 3.94 0.92 1.50
C MET A 41 4.38 1.53 2.85
N PRO A 42 4.17 2.84 3.12
CA PRO A 42 4.51 3.44 4.42
C PRO A 42 3.58 2.99 5.56
N ALA A 43 2.34 2.61 5.27
CA ALA A 43 1.41 2.12 6.30
C ALA A 43 1.86 0.78 6.89
N VAL A 44 2.37 -0.15 6.07
CA VAL A 44 2.86 -1.45 6.53
C VAL A 44 4.17 -1.34 7.34
N SER A 45 5.02 -0.38 7.02
CA SER A 45 6.30 -0.19 7.72
C SER A 45 6.17 0.58 9.05
N THR A 46 5.05 1.24 9.29
CA THR A 46 4.85 2.10 10.46
C THR A 46 4.24 1.33 11.64
N PHE A 47 5.09 0.90 12.57
CA PHE A 47 4.66 0.33 13.87
C PHE A 47 4.82 1.31 15.04
N ILE A 48 5.62 2.37 14.87
CA ILE A 48 5.98 3.33 15.92
C ILE A 48 4.81 4.28 16.25
N ILE A 49 4.09 4.79 15.24
CA ILE A 49 2.98 5.74 15.45
C ILE A 49 1.89 5.16 16.37
N PRO A 50 1.34 3.96 16.11
CA PRO A 50 0.33 3.39 16.98
C PRO A 50 0.89 2.91 18.33
N GLN A 51 2.19 2.63 18.46
CA GLN A 51 2.82 2.38 19.76
C GLN A 51 2.82 3.64 20.64
N LEU A 52 3.17 4.80 20.05
CA LEU A 52 3.17 6.10 20.73
C LEU A 52 1.75 6.54 21.11
N LEU A 53 0.77 6.35 20.20
CA LEU A 53 -0.61 6.78 20.41
C LEU A 53 -1.42 5.81 21.29
N GLY A 54 -1.15 4.51 21.18
CA GLY A 54 -1.86 3.44 21.89
C GLY A 54 -1.28 3.11 23.27
N GLY A 55 -0.15 3.69 23.65
CA GLY A 55 0.45 3.55 24.98
C GLY A 55 0.81 2.10 25.35
N ASN A 56 1.47 1.38 24.43
CA ASN A 56 1.89 -0.01 24.60
C ASN A 56 0.77 -1.01 24.96
N LYS A 57 -0.51 -0.62 24.85
CA LYS A 57 -1.68 -1.47 25.17
C LYS A 57 -1.91 -2.58 24.15
N SER A 58 -1.43 -2.39 22.92
CA SER A 58 -1.41 -3.42 21.89
C SER A 58 0.03 -3.68 21.49
N MET A 59 0.53 -4.87 21.83
CA MET A 59 1.87 -5.30 21.44
C MET A 59 1.91 -5.51 19.94
N MET A 60 2.65 -4.64 19.24
CA MET A 60 2.94 -4.83 17.82
C MET A 60 4.12 -5.77 17.64
N ILE A 61 4.17 -6.40 16.48
CA ILE A 61 5.27 -7.29 16.10
C ILE A 61 6.65 -6.64 16.28
N GLY A 62 6.80 -5.36 15.93
CA GLY A 62 8.06 -4.62 16.11
C GLY A 62 8.49 -4.53 17.57
N ASN A 63 7.55 -4.21 18.46
CA ASN A 63 7.77 -4.14 19.91
C ASN A 63 8.10 -5.52 20.49
N LEU A 64 7.57 -6.59 19.87
CA LEU A 64 7.82 -7.97 20.23
C LEU A 64 9.29 -8.36 19.98
N VAL A 65 9.82 -7.97 18.80
CA VAL A 65 11.24 -8.17 18.46
C VAL A 65 12.14 -7.38 19.41
N GLU A 66 11.84 -6.10 19.62
CA GLU A 66 12.59 -5.23 20.54
C GLU A 66 12.64 -5.82 21.95
N LYS A 67 11.49 -6.31 22.46
CA LYS A 67 11.40 -6.92 23.79
C LYS A 67 12.25 -8.18 23.92
N MET A 68 12.34 -9.01 22.88
CA MET A 68 13.14 -10.24 22.94
C MET A 68 14.65 -9.95 22.94
N PHE A 69 15.10 -8.92 22.21
CA PHE A 69 16.50 -8.51 22.17
C PHE A 69 16.94 -7.68 23.39
N ILE A 70 16.16 -6.65 23.75
CA ILE A 70 16.57 -5.62 24.72
C ILE A 70 16.10 -5.93 26.14
N LEU A 71 14.85 -6.37 26.30
CA LEU A 71 14.24 -6.58 27.63
C LEU A 71 14.56 -7.96 28.21
N ASN A 72 14.41 -9.01 27.40
CA ASN A 72 14.68 -10.38 27.84
C ASN A 72 16.15 -10.77 27.66
N GLY A 73 16.89 -10.11 26.77
CA GLY A 73 18.27 -10.47 26.47
C GLY A 73 18.41 -11.86 25.83
N ASP A 74 17.37 -12.35 25.15
CA ASP A 74 17.34 -13.65 24.47
C ASP A 74 17.61 -13.48 22.96
N TRP A 75 18.89 -13.34 22.62
CA TRP A 75 19.36 -13.01 21.27
C TRP A 75 19.01 -14.12 20.26
N ASN A 76 18.98 -15.37 20.72
CA ASN A 76 18.61 -16.53 19.91
C ASN A 76 17.13 -16.46 19.49
N PHE A 77 16.24 -16.20 20.45
CA PHE A 77 14.80 -16.14 20.19
C PHE A 77 14.40 -14.88 19.42
N GLY A 78 15.03 -13.74 19.74
CA GLY A 78 14.90 -12.52 18.97
C GLY A 78 15.30 -12.71 17.51
N SER A 79 16.41 -13.41 17.25
CA SER A 79 16.89 -13.69 15.88
C SER A 79 15.91 -14.57 15.09
N ALA A 80 15.35 -15.61 15.74
CA ALA A 80 14.35 -16.48 15.11
C ALA A 80 13.10 -15.70 14.67
N ILE A 81 12.56 -14.84 15.54
CA ILE A 81 11.39 -14.01 15.22
C ILE A 81 11.72 -13.02 14.09
N SER A 82 12.90 -12.39 14.12
CA SER A 82 13.33 -11.46 13.07
C SER A 82 13.42 -12.14 11.69
N ILE A 83 13.93 -13.37 11.61
CA ILE A 83 14.00 -14.12 10.35
C ILE A 83 12.59 -14.44 9.82
N ILE A 84 11.68 -14.90 10.69
CA ILE A 84 10.30 -15.17 10.30
C ILE A 84 9.64 -13.89 9.77
N MET A 85 9.87 -12.76 10.46
CA MET A 85 9.37 -11.46 10.04
C MET A 85 9.93 -11.00 8.70
N MET A 86 11.23 -11.20 8.48
CA MET A 86 11.87 -10.90 7.20
C MET A 86 11.21 -11.67 6.05
N ILE A 87 10.91 -12.96 6.25
CA ILE A 87 10.23 -13.79 5.24
C ILE A 87 8.82 -13.24 4.94
N ILE A 88 8.04 -12.88 5.97
CA ILE A 88 6.69 -12.33 5.80
C ILE A 88 6.72 -11.01 5.03
N ILE A 89 7.68 -10.13 5.34
CA ILE A 89 7.87 -8.86 4.64
C ILE A 89 8.25 -9.11 3.18
N LEU A 90 9.20 -10.02 2.91
CA LEU A 90 9.61 -10.35 1.54
C LEU A 90 8.46 -10.95 0.72
N ILE A 91 7.62 -11.80 1.31
CA ILE A 91 6.42 -12.34 0.65
C ILE A 91 5.43 -11.22 0.36
N SER A 92 5.17 -10.34 1.33
CA SER A 92 4.24 -9.21 1.17
C SER A 92 4.73 -8.24 0.09
N MET A 93 6.02 -7.92 0.10
CA MET A 93 6.66 -7.10 -0.95
C MET A 93 6.64 -7.80 -2.30
N SER A 94 6.86 -9.11 -2.38
CA SER A 94 6.81 -9.86 -3.64
C SER A 94 5.39 -9.90 -4.23
N ILE A 95 4.38 -10.09 -3.39
CA ILE A 95 2.97 -10.01 -3.79
C ILE A 95 2.66 -8.60 -4.30
N MET A 96 3.04 -7.56 -3.55
CA MET A 96 2.86 -6.17 -3.92
C MET A 96 3.57 -5.82 -5.25
N ASN A 97 4.83 -6.25 -5.39
CA ASN A 97 5.64 -6.04 -6.58
C ASN A 97 5.06 -6.80 -7.78
N LYS A 98 4.45 -7.97 -7.58
CA LYS A 98 3.75 -8.65 -8.69
C LYS A 98 2.55 -7.84 -9.20
N PHE A 99 1.86 -7.10 -8.33
CA PHE A 99 0.82 -6.16 -8.73
C PHE A 99 1.37 -4.87 -9.36
N ASP A 100 2.63 -4.51 -9.07
CA ASP A 100 3.34 -3.35 -9.60
C ASP A 100 4.02 -3.65 -10.96
N VAL A 101 4.61 -4.83 -11.13
CA VAL A 101 5.27 -5.32 -12.36
C VAL A 101 4.28 -5.43 -13.53
N ASP A 102 3.01 -5.73 -13.25
CA ASP A 102 1.95 -5.70 -14.26
C ASP A 102 1.62 -4.26 -14.74
N LYS A 103 2.18 -3.20 -14.13
CA LYS A 103 1.99 -1.80 -14.53
C LYS A 103 3.28 -1.00 -14.79
N GLU A 104 4.43 -1.43 -14.28
CA GLU A 104 5.72 -0.77 -14.56
C GLU A 104 6.27 -1.02 -15.98
N GLY A 105 5.66 -1.92 -16.76
CA GLY A 105 5.95 -2.07 -18.20
C GLY A 105 5.72 -0.80 -19.05
N GLY A 106 5.14 0.26 -18.50
CA GLY A 106 4.95 1.56 -19.15
C GLY A 106 5.77 2.73 -18.58
N ALA A 107 6.51 2.54 -17.48
CA ALA A 107 7.19 3.65 -16.77
C ALA A 107 8.69 3.76 -17.06
N ARG A 108 9.22 2.99 -18.02
CA ARG A 108 10.64 2.99 -18.44
C ARG A 108 10.93 3.70 -19.76
N LEU A 109 10.01 4.49 -20.28
CA LEU A 109 10.19 5.26 -21.52
C LEU A 109 9.85 6.74 -21.34
N TRP A 110 10.53 7.39 -20.40
CA TRP A 110 10.83 8.82 -20.45
C TRP A 110 12.26 9.03 -19.97
#